data_AF-A0A530BM63-F1
#
_entry.id   AF-A0A530BM63-F1
#
_cell.length_a   1.000
_cell.length_b   1.000
_cell.length_c   1.000
_cell.angle_alpha   90.00
_cell.angle_beta   90.00
_cell.angle_gamma   90.00
#
_symmetry.space_group_name_H-M   'P 1'
#
loop_
_entity.id
_entity.type
_entity.pdbx_description
1 polymer ?
#
loop_
_entity_poly.entity_id
_entity_poly.type
_entity_poly.pdbx_seq_one_letter_code
_entity_poly.pdbx_strand_id
1 'polypeptide(L)'
;MTTTRHSPAADAPLSFECELPDPPEKVWRALTEPELLAAWMMPNDMKPETGKRFAFAGPDAPIECEVLDAEPGKLLRYSWRERPSAEDADHLPAFDSPAFDSIVTFTLARTVSGGTHLSIVHDGFAPAAQPVLAVSGAGCGLSLDARKNPTAANAPCMMLRAA
;
A
#
# COMPACT_ATOMS: atom_id res chain seq x y z
N MET A 1 -10.75 29.59 25.29
CA MET A 1 -11.22 28.19 25.37
C MET A 1 -11.34 27.66 23.94
N THR A 2 -10.32 26.96 23.46
CA THR A 2 -10.34 26.32 22.14
C THR A 2 -9.92 24.89 22.37
N THR A 3 -10.91 24.03 22.53
CA THR A 3 -10.72 22.59 22.66
C THR A 3 -10.50 22.04 21.26
N THR A 4 -9.25 21.87 20.86
CA THR A 4 -8.90 21.00 19.73
C THR A 4 -9.25 19.58 20.15
N ARG A 5 -10.39 19.10 19.66
CA ARG A 5 -10.85 17.74 19.85
C ARG A 5 -9.96 16.84 18.98
N HIS A 6 -8.96 16.22 19.59
CA HIS A 6 -8.14 15.19 18.95
C HIS A 6 -8.99 13.92 18.81
N SER A 7 -9.33 13.54 17.58
CA SER A 7 -9.96 12.25 17.26
C SER A 7 -8.99 11.49 16.34
N PRO A 8 -8.47 10.32 16.74
CA PRO A 8 -7.58 9.53 15.90
C PRO A 8 -8.44 8.64 14.98
N ALA A 9 -8.44 8.90 13.67
CA ALA A 9 -8.98 7.96 12.70
C ALA A 9 -7.90 6.92 12.39
N ALA A 10 -8.07 5.71 12.92
CA ALA A 10 -7.17 4.57 12.73
C ALA A 10 -7.31 3.89 11.34
N ASP A 11 -7.87 4.61 10.36
CA ASP A 11 -8.35 4.06 9.08
C ASP A 11 -8.17 5.09 7.94
N ALA A 12 -7.15 5.95 8.03
CA ALA A 12 -6.87 6.96 7.03
C ALA A 12 -5.93 6.39 5.94
N PRO A 13 -6.20 6.64 4.64
CA PRO A 13 -5.34 6.17 3.57
C PRO A 13 -3.93 6.76 3.66
N LEU A 14 -2.93 5.96 3.30
CA LEU A 14 -1.56 6.46 3.13
C LEU A 14 -1.45 7.12 1.77
N SER A 15 -1.10 8.40 1.76
CA SER A 15 -1.00 9.19 0.54
C SER A 15 0.41 9.75 0.37
N PHE A 16 0.95 9.64 -0.84
CA PHE A 16 2.26 10.15 -1.23
C PHE A 16 2.14 10.95 -2.52
N GLU A 17 2.86 12.06 -2.61
CA GLU A 17 2.94 12.89 -3.82
C GLU A 17 4.41 13.09 -4.21
N CYS A 18 4.69 13.10 -5.51
CA CYS A 18 6.04 13.23 -6.04
C CYS A 18 6.04 13.98 -7.38
N GLU A 19 6.99 14.89 -7.55
CA GLU A 19 7.24 15.58 -8.82
C GLU A 19 8.46 14.95 -9.50
N LEU A 20 8.23 14.36 -10.68
CA LEU A 20 9.25 13.67 -11.47
C LEU A 20 9.57 14.49 -12.73
N PRO A 21 10.85 14.63 -13.10
CA PRO A 21 11.24 15.35 -14.31
C PRO A 21 10.90 14.58 -15.61
N ASP A 22 10.66 13.27 -15.49
CA ASP A 22 10.35 12.38 -16.60
C ASP A 22 8.87 12.46 -17.03
N PRO A 23 8.56 12.25 -18.32
CA PRO A 23 7.19 12.31 -18.83
C PRO A 23 6.34 11.10 -18.36
N PRO A 24 5.00 11.23 -18.30
CA PRO A 24 4.12 10.19 -17.76
C PRO A 24 4.25 8.83 -18.44
N GLU A 25 4.62 8.79 -19.72
CA GLU A 25 4.82 7.54 -20.46
C GLU A 25 6.04 6.76 -19.95
N LYS A 26 7.11 7.45 -19.54
CA LYS A 26 8.29 6.81 -18.92
C LYS A 26 7.95 6.34 -17.51
N VAL A 27 7.25 7.15 -16.72
CA VAL A 27 6.80 6.79 -15.37
C VAL A 27 5.87 5.58 -15.43
N TRP A 28 4.93 5.55 -16.38
CA TRP A 28 4.03 4.42 -16.61
C TRP A 28 4.78 3.12 -16.84
N ARG A 29 5.82 3.12 -17.69
CA ARG A 29 6.66 1.93 -17.91
C ARG A 29 7.32 1.46 -16.62
N ALA A 30 7.84 2.38 -15.80
CA ALA A 30 8.42 2.03 -14.51
C ALA A 30 7.42 1.42 -13.50
N LEU A 31 6.12 1.70 -13.66
CA LEU A 31 5.04 1.14 -12.83
C LEU A 31 4.45 -0.16 -13.39
N THR A 32 4.71 -0.51 -14.66
CA THR A 32 3.96 -1.57 -15.37
C THR A 32 4.82 -2.61 -16.07
N GLU A 33 6.08 -2.30 -16.39
CA GLU A 33 7.03 -3.27 -16.92
C GLU A 33 7.65 -4.05 -15.76
N PRO A 34 7.51 -5.39 -15.71
CA PRO A 34 7.93 -6.17 -14.54
C PRO A 34 9.39 -5.96 -14.14
N GLU A 35 10.29 -5.89 -15.13
CA GLU A 35 11.73 -5.68 -14.90
C GLU A 35 12.04 -4.30 -14.29
N LEU A 36 11.35 -3.25 -14.76
CA LEU A 36 11.53 -1.89 -14.24
C LEU A 36 10.89 -1.73 -12.86
N LEU A 37 9.70 -2.31 -12.66
CA LEU A 37 9.01 -2.31 -11.38
C LEU A 37 9.81 -3.06 -10.31
N ALA A 38 10.43 -4.18 -10.68
CA ALA A 38 11.30 -4.94 -9.79
C ALA A 38 12.57 -4.17 -9.37
N ALA A 39 13.04 -3.20 -10.15
CA ALA A 39 14.25 -2.44 -9.84
C ALA A 39 14.10 -1.52 -8.62
N TRP A 40 12.87 -1.09 -8.30
CA TRP A 40 12.59 -0.21 -7.16
C TRP A 40 11.56 -0.80 -6.19
N MET A 41 10.93 -1.92 -6.54
CA MET A 41 9.99 -2.63 -5.68
C MET A 41 10.38 -4.11 -5.56
N MET A 42 9.48 -5.04 -5.87
CA MET A 42 9.70 -6.49 -5.74
C MET A 42 9.64 -7.19 -7.11
N PRO A 43 10.33 -8.33 -7.28
CA PRO A 43 10.12 -9.19 -8.44
C PRO A 43 8.64 -9.52 -8.62
N ASN A 44 8.16 -9.47 -9.86
CA ASN A 44 6.73 -9.61 -10.15
C ASN A 44 6.51 -10.09 -11.59
N ASP A 45 5.27 -10.47 -11.89
CA ASP A 45 4.80 -10.85 -13.22
C ASP A 45 3.66 -9.93 -13.73
N MET A 46 3.75 -8.63 -13.40
CA MET A 46 2.76 -7.59 -13.70
C MET A 46 2.27 -7.60 -15.15
N LYS A 47 0.95 -7.44 -15.32
CA LYS A 47 0.27 -7.29 -16.61
C LYS A 47 -0.68 -6.09 -16.52
N PRO A 48 -0.38 -4.94 -17.14
CA PRO A 48 -1.13 -3.70 -16.98
C PRO A 48 -2.44 -3.68 -17.78
N GLU A 49 -3.29 -4.68 -17.54
CA GLU A 49 -4.60 -4.85 -18.15
C GLU A 49 -5.63 -5.12 -17.05
N THR A 50 -6.74 -4.38 -17.05
CA THR A 50 -7.83 -4.57 -16.08
C THR A 50 -8.32 -6.02 -16.05
N GLY A 51 -8.48 -6.55 -14.83
CA GLY A 51 -8.88 -7.93 -14.55
C GLY A 51 -7.74 -8.95 -14.58
N LYS A 52 -6.52 -8.57 -14.95
CA LYS A 52 -5.37 -9.48 -14.86
C LYS A 52 -4.87 -9.58 -13.43
N ARG A 53 -4.48 -10.80 -13.06
CA ARG A 53 -3.80 -11.09 -11.80
C ARG A 53 -2.31 -11.22 -12.04
N PHE A 54 -1.57 -10.81 -11.01
CA PHE A 54 -0.13 -10.91 -10.91
C PHE A 54 0.24 -11.01 -9.43
N ALA A 55 1.50 -11.28 -9.12
CA ALA A 55 1.98 -11.33 -7.75
C ALA A 55 3.33 -10.64 -7.61
N PHE A 56 3.54 -10.01 -6.46
CA PHE A 56 4.89 -9.68 -6.00
C PHE A 56 5.47 -10.87 -5.24
N ALA A 57 6.74 -11.17 -5.49
CA ALA A 57 7.53 -12.06 -4.66
C ALA A 57 7.88 -11.34 -3.35
N GLY A 58 6.93 -11.34 -2.41
CA GLY A 58 7.12 -10.83 -1.06
C GLY A 58 8.16 -11.64 -0.28
N PRO A 59 8.69 -11.08 0.82
CA PRO A 59 9.78 -11.71 1.59
C PRO A 59 9.37 -13.05 2.22
N ASP A 60 8.14 -13.14 2.74
CA ASP A 60 7.65 -14.33 3.45
C ASP A 60 6.67 -15.15 2.60
N ALA A 61 5.82 -14.46 1.84
CA ALA A 61 4.82 -15.08 0.95
C ALA A 61 4.55 -14.18 -0.27
N PRO A 62 4.06 -14.75 -1.38
CA PRO A 62 3.58 -13.97 -2.51
C PRO A 62 2.45 -13.01 -2.10
N ILE A 63 2.51 -11.78 -2.62
CA ILE A 63 1.45 -10.80 -2.46
C ILE A 63 0.56 -10.89 -3.70
N GLU A 64 -0.70 -11.26 -3.50
CA GLU A 64 -1.65 -11.46 -4.60
C GLU A 64 -2.24 -10.10 -5.03
N CYS A 65 -2.13 -9.80 -6.32
CA CYS A 65 -2.63 -8.56 -6.89
C CYS A 65 -3.57 -8.82 -8.08
N GLU A 66 -4.54 -7.91 -8.25
CA GLU A 66 -5.43 -7.86 -9.39
C GLU A 66 -5.52 -6.43 -9.89
N VAL A 67 -5.27 -6.21 -11.17
CA VAL A 67 -5.40 -4.89 -11.80
C VAL A 67 -6.88 -4.55 -11.88
N LEU A 68 -7.29 -3.52 -11.15
CA LEU A 68 -8.67 -3.05 -11.07
C LEU A 68 -8.96 -1.97 -12.11
N ASP A 69 -7.96 -1.16 -12.45
CA ASP A 69 -8.02 -0.15 -13.50
C ASP A 69 -6.63 0.12 -14.08
N ALA A 70 -6.57 0.37 -15.38
CA ALA A 70 -5.32 0.66 -16.10
C ALA A 70 -5.60 1.56 -17.31
N GLU A 71 -5.28 2.84 -17.15
CA GLU A 71 -5.23 3.83 -18.22
C GLU A 71 -3.78 4.23 -18.50
N PRO A 72 -3.20 3.83 -19.64
CA PRO A 72 -1.81 4.12 -19.97
C PRO A 72 -1.43 5.60 -19.80
N GLY A 73 -0.40 5.84 -18.99
CA GLY A 73 0.13 7.18 -18.71
C GLY A 73 -0.73 8.06 -17.79
N LYS A 74 -1.78 7.52 -17.17
CA LYS A 74 -2.73 8.31 -16.35
C LYS A 74 -3.11 7.66 -15.03
N LEU A 75 -3.55 6.41 -15.05
CA LEU A 75 -4.13 5.76 -13.88
C LEU A 75 -3.75 4.28 -13.84
N LEU A 76 -3.19 3.85 -12.72
CA LEU A 76 -3.02 2.42 -12.43
C LEU A 76 -3.61 2.14 -11.05
N ARG A 77 -4.50 1.16 -10.97
CA ARG A 77 -5.12 0.76 -9.71
C ARG A 77 -5.12 -0.76 -9.59
N TYR A 78 -4.62 -1.28 -8.49
CA TYR A 78 -4.63 -2.73 -8.24
C TYR A 78 -4.91 -3.06 -6.78
N SER A 79 -5.45 -4.25 -6.54
CA SER A 79 -5.58 -4.81 -5.19
C SER A 79 -4.21 -5.27 -4.67
N TRP A 80 -4.07 -5.28 -3.36
CA TRP A 80 -2.90 -5.79 -2.65
C TRP A 80 -3.41 -6.70 -1.56
N ARG A 81 -3.10 -8.00 -1.64
CA ARG A 81 -3.51 -9.00 -0.65
C ARG A 81 -2.31 -9.78 -0.14
N GLU A 82 -2.04 -9.63 1.15
CA GLU A 82 -1.05 -10.43 1.86
C GLU A 82 -1.75 -11.59 2.55
N ARG A 83 -1.22 -12.80 2.38
CA ARG A 83 -1.67 -13.99 3.11
C ARG A 83 -0.73 -14.23 4.28
N PRO A 84 -1.25 -14.54 5.49
CA PRO A 84 -0.40 -14.97 6.59
C PRO A 84 0.38 -16.24 6.19
N SER A 85 1.61 -16.34 6.68
CA SER A 85 2.40 -17.56 6.53
C SER A 85 1.72 -18.72 7.29
N ALA A 86 1.94 -19.96 6.85
CA ALA A 86 1.43 -21.14 7.55
C ALA A 86 2.03 -21.32 8.96
N GLU A 87 3.22 -20.74 9.20
CA GLU A 87 3.90 -20.79 10.50
C GLU A 87 3.26 -19.83 11.52
N ASP A 88 2.70 -18.71 11.06
CA ASP A 88 1.92 -17.78 11.88
C ASP A 88 0.48 -18.27 12.13
N ALA A 89 -0.03 -19.18 11.28
CA ALA A 89 -1.38 -19.73 11.38
C ALA A 89 -1.54 -20.73 12.55
N ASP A 90 -0.46 -21.30 13.08
CA ASP A 90 -0.49 -22.20 14.24
C ASP A 90 -0.58 -21.45 15.58
N HIS A 91 -0.31 -20.15 15.61
CA HIS A 91 -0.36 -19.31 16.82
C HIS A 91 -1.57 -18.38 16.90
N LEU A 92 -2.42 -18.36 15.86
CA LEU A 92 -3.68 -17.63 15.82
C LEU A 92 -4.81 -18.61 15.50
N PRO A 93 -5.96 -18.60 16.23
CA PRO A 93 -7.10 -19.39 15.79
C PRO A 93 -7.45 -18.97 14.35
N ALA A 94 -7.70 -19.96 13.48
CA ALA A 94 -7.94 -19.84 12.03
C ALA A 94 -9.13 -18.94 11.61
N PHE A 95 -9.65 -18.13 12.52
CA PHE A 95 -10.80 -17.25 12.34
C PHE A 95 -10.43 -15.75 12.27
N ASP A 96 -9.22 -15.34 12.67
CA ASP A 96 -8.88 -13.91 12.87
C ASP A 96 -7.53 -13.45 12.28
N SER A 97 -7.04 -14.09 11.21
CA SER A 97 -5.96 -13.50 10.40
C SER A 97 -6.57 -12.78 9.20
N PRO A 98 -6.80 -11.46 9.27
CA PRO A 98 -7.32 -10.74 8.11
C PRO A 98 -6.27 -10.79 7.01
N ALA A 99 -6.61 -11.40 5.87
CA ALA A 99 -5.96 -11.03 4.63
C ALA A 99 -6.11 -9.51 4.50
N PHE A 100 -4.99 -8.80 4.41
CA PHE A 100 -5.02 -7.35 4.26
C PHE A 100 -5.41 -7.05 2.83
N ASP A 101 -6.71 -6.94 2.58
CA ASP A 101 -7.27 -6.55 1.30
C ASP A 101 -7.23 -5.03 1.19
N SER A 102 -6.20 -4.50 0.53
CA SER A 102 -6.04 -3.06 0.30
C SER A 102 -5.98 -2.74 -1.19
N ILE A 103 -6.06 -1.45 -1.52
CA ILE A 103 -6.01 -0.95 -2.89
C ILE A 103 -4.89 0.08 -2.99
N VAL A 104 -4.03 -0.08 -4.01
CA VAL A 104 -3.03 0.91 -4.37
C VAL A 104 -3.47 1.60 -5.66
N THR A 105 -3.49 2.93 -5.63
CA THR A 105 -3.88 3.78 -6.76
C THR A 105 -2.75 4.74 -7.10
N PHE A 106 -2.27 4.70 -8.33
CA PHE A 106 -1.31 5.64 -8.90
C PHE A 106 -2.04 6.55 -9.89
N THR A 107 -1.91 7.86 -9.71
CA THR A 107 -2.39 8.87 -10.66
C THR A 107 -1.22 9.66 -11.20
N LEU A 108 -1.10 9.75 -12.52
CA LEU A 108 -0.05 10.44 -13.25
C LEU A 108 -0.67 11.63 -13.99
N ALA A 109 -0.18 12.84 -13.68
CA ALA A 109 -0.57 14.05 -14.38
C ALA A 109 0.67 14.70 -15.00
N ARG A 110 0.60 15.03 -16.30
CA ARG A 110 1.67 15.77 -16.97
C ARG A 110 1.77 17.18 -16.38
N THR A 111 2.98 17.59 -16.02
CA THR A 111 3.24 18.93 -15.50
C THR A 111 3.51 19.91 -16.65
N VAL A 112 3.44 21.21 -16.35
CA VAL A 112 3.73 22.27 -17.34
C VAL A 112 5.18 22.21 -17.87
N SER A 113 6.11 21.69 -17.09
CA SER A 113 7.52 21.50 -17.49
C SER A 113 7.75 20.25 -18.33
N GLY A 114 6.70 19.45 -18.57
CA GLY A 114 6.76 18.20 -19.34
C GLY A 114 7.04 16.95 -18.52
N GLY A 115 7.27 17.10 -17.21
CA GLY A 115 7.43 16.01 -16.24
C GLY A 115 6.10 15.41 -15.77
N THR A 116 6.11 14.74 -14.62
CA THR A 116 4.96 14.03 -14.06
C THR A 116 4.76 14.37 -12.59
N HIS A 117 3.55 14.82 -12.24
CA HIS A 117 3.05 14.79 -10.88
C HIS A 117 2.45 13.41 -10.63
N LEU A 118 3.07 12.64 -9.75
CA LEU A 118 2.66 11.30 -9.35
C LEU A 118 2.01 11.37 -7.97
N SER A 119 0.75 10.93 -7.88
CA SER A 119 0.04 10.72 -6.62
C SER A 119 -0.16 9.22 -6.39
N ILE A 120 0.07 8.77 -5.17
CA ILE A 120 -0.10 7.38 -4.75
C ILE A 120 -0.95 7.36 -3.52
N VAL A 121 -2.04 6.60 -3.59
CA VAL A 121 -2.94 6.36 -2.47
C VAL A 121 -3.01 4.88 -2.21
N HIS A 122 -2.63 4.48 -1.01
CA HIS A 122 -2.83 3.14 -0.48
C HIS A 122 -3.96 3.21 0.55
N ASP A 123 -5.09 2.60 0.23
CA ASP A 123 -6.32 2.66 1.02
C ASP A 123 -6.88 1.26 1.29
N GLY A 124 -7.84 1.15 2.22
CA GLY A 124 -8.47 -0.11 2.58
C GLY A 124 -7.76 -0.88 3.69
N PHE A 125 -7.11 -0.17 4.63
CA PHE A 125 -6.60 -0.78 5.86
C PHE A 125 -7.75 -1.10 6.81
N ALA A 126 -8.64 -2.03 6.42
CA ALA A 126 -9.75 -2.40 7.28
C ALA A 126 -9.21 -2.81 8.66
N PRO A 127 -9.72 -2.22 9.76
CA PRO A 127 -9.27 -2.61 11.08
C PRO A 127 -9.60 -4.07 11.30
N ALA A 128 -8.64 -4.84 11.83
CA ALA A 128 -8.93 -6.12 12.46
C ALA A 128 -10.12 -5.89 13.42
N ALA A 129 -11.20 -6.64 13.21
CA ALA A 129 -12.37 -6.54 14.07
C ALA A 129 -11.91 -6.75 15.52
N GLN A 130 -12.06 -5.73 16.37
CA GLN A 130 -11.73 -5.89 17.78
C GLN A 130 -12.69 -6.92 18.37
N PRO A 131 -12.22 -7.99 19.03
CA PRO A 131 -13.11 -8.81 19.82
C PRO A 131 -13.63 -7.93 20.95
N VAL A 132 -14.94 -7.67 20.97
CA VAL A 132 -15.60 -7.03 22.12
C VAL A 132 -15.58 -8.05 23.26
N LEU A 133 -14.48 -8.09 24.00
CA LEU A 133 -14.43 -8.70 25.32
C LEU A 133 -14.63 -7.59 26.35
N ALA A 134 -15.89 -7.39 26.74
CA ALA A 134 -16.19 -6.59 27.92
C ALA A 134 -15.69 -7.34 29.17
N VAL A 135 -14.56 -6.90 29.73
CA VAL A 135 -14.22 -7.21 31.12
C VAL A 135 -13.93 -5.90 31.85
N SER A 136 -14.81 -5.55 32.79
CA SER A 136 -14.54 -4.49 33.75
C SER A 136 -13.56 -5.01 34.79
N GLY A 137 -12.41 -4.35 34.94
CA GLY A 137 -11.44 -4.68 35.98
C GLY A 137 -10.30 -3.66 36.03
N ALA A 138 -10.20 -2.97 37.15
CA ALA A 138 -9.25 -1.90 37.46
C ALA A 138 -7.76 -2.26 37.26
N GLY A 139 -6.93 -1.29 36.89
CA GLY A 139 -5.49 -1.34 37.18
C GLY A 139 -4.56 -0.62 36.21
N CYS A 140 -4.06 0.54 36.66
CA CYS A 140 -2.76 1.18 36.41
C CYS A 140 -1.85 0.73 35.24
N GLY A 141 -1.39 1.73 34.48
CA GLY A 141 -0.04 1.76 33.89
C GLY A 141 0.02 2.08 32.40
N LEU A 142 0.02 3.38 32.04
CA LEU A 142 0.46 3.80 30.70
C LEU A 142 2.00 3.77 30.66
N SER A 143 2.55 2.94 29.77
CA SER A 143 3.89 3.18 29.21
C SER A 143 3.74 3.33 27.69
N LEU A 144 4.19 4.48 27.20
CA LEU A 144 4.47 4.74 25.80
C LEU A 144 5.73 3.95 25.39
N ASP A 145 5.68 3.38 24.19
CA ASP A 145 6.65 3.55 23.10
C ASP A 145 6.96 2.27 22.35
N ALA A 146 6.44 2.22 21.12
CA ALA A 146 7.15 1.74 19.93
C ALA A 146 6.24 2.03 18.73
N ARG A 147 6.21 3.28 18.25
CA ARG A 147 5.65 3.58 16.92
C ARG A 147 6.57 2.96 15.87
N LYS A 148 6.32 1.71 15.48
CA LYS A 148 6.65 1.25 14.13
C LYS A 148 5.65 1.94 13.21
N ASN A 149 6.06 3.02 12.56
CA ASN A 149 5.32 3.51 11.39
C ASN A 149 5.23 2.34 10.40
N PRO A 150 4.05 1.94 9.91
CA PRO A 150 3.97 1.06 8.77
C PRO A 150 4.48 1.87 7.56
N THR A 151 5.74 1.68 7.21
CA THR A 151 6.25 2.16 5.92
C THR A 151 5.68 1.22 4.88
N ALA A 152 4.63 1.66 4.17
CA ALA A 152 4.14 0.93 3.01
C ALA A 152 5.30 0.79 1.99
N ALA A 153 5.45 -0.41 1.43
CA ALA A 153 6.56 -0.76 0.54
C ALA A 153 6.61 0.08 -0.76
N ASN A 154 5.59 0.91 -1.02
CA ASN A 154 5.37 1.68 -2.24
C ASN A 154 5.78 3.16 -2.14
N ALA A 155 6.57 3.59 -1.14
CA ALA A 155 7.04 4.98 -1.03
C ALA A 155 8.17 5.28 -2.06
N PRO A 156 7.89 5.89 -3.23
CA PRO A 156 8.75 5.73 -4.41
C PRO A 156 9.73 6.89 -4.64
N CYS A 157 9.55 8.01 -3.94
CA CYS A 157 10.04 9.31 -4.40
C CYS A 157 11.58 9.42 -4.39
N MET A 158 12.29 8.50 -3.71
CA MET A 158 13.74 8.36 -3.79
C MET A 158 14.21 7.35 -4.84
N MET A 159 13.43 6.31 -5.15
CA MET A 159 13.90 5.17 -5.94
C MET A 159 13.66 5.34 -7.45
N LEU A 160 12.57 6.02 -7.87
CA LEU A 160 12.31 6.26 -9.30
C LEU A 160 13.20 7.31 -9.97
N ARG A 161 14.07 7.99 -9.21
CA ARG A 161 15.08 8.92 -9.76
C ARG A 161 16.33 8.22 -10.31
N ALA A 162 16.54 6.95 -9.96
CA ALA A 162 17.78 6.22 -10.25
C ALA A 162 17.67 5.28 -11.46
N ALA A 163 16.54 5.26 -12.18
CA ALA A 163 16.25 4.34 -13.28
C ALA A 163 16.20 5.03 -14.66
#